data_AF-A0A2E8FJD3-F1
#
_entry.id   AF-A0A2E8FJD3-F1
#
_cell.length_a   1.000
_cell.length_b   1.000
_cell.length_c   1.000
_cell.angle_alpha   90.00
_cell.angle_beta   90.00
_cell.angle_gamma   90.00
#
_symmetry.space_group_name_H-M   'P 1'
#
loop_
_entity.id
_entity.type
_entity.pdbx_description
1 polymer ?
#
loop_
_entity_poly.entity_id
_entity_poly.type
_entity_poly.pdbx_seq_one_letter_code
_entity_poly.pdbx_strand_id
1 'polypeptide(L)'
;MKVLGSRGGLVAVLMVSLLVGCSARQPDAGEGDGTTDSVAERKKRRANILKSLMTMAQPEVLAIETDRATVVSLLNDWAGLGETATTVKPIDPVYTSRLAKALQEKVAEPRFSRRDVGHIRNGLWYARVAALAAGDARTDLQRVVRLFRYVSRNVALRADEDTRLPLAPFGIAMLGDGNSHDRAWLFANLLRQFRIDSVILRCGDQPRFWLFGVLLGEEVYLFDTNLGLPIPADRTQPNGVAIDRPATLKQVVQDSTLLSGLAGDATHPYPVTANSLAAAKIEVVGSTSFWAQRMRHLQMSLAGEESIVLWDPLESSELVPEGVLARLKLAGFDSEGVTVWKYPEERLEGNAAFDNQQRQVFRLRTRAFDAPVPIAQILQDGQNREVRIVMGPAQFRHRLTRNRQLMGDLKSSVTAYLGIRLWRDVPPLPEKTPFISRGQYAVLKTLLPTQVRFIHEEAADDASFWIGVCQYEQGQVASAAKSMRSYRERSGPHEWAGAARWRESQCLAELGQLDEAVSLLKQTRPDDLRWAGSQVLLRRWQRLLAARPAGGGDAKKATR
;
A
#
# COMPACT_ATOMS: atom_id res chain seq x y z
N MET A 1 -25.65 -16.61 -53.17
CA MET A 1 -24.95 -17.44 -52.17
C MET A 1 -24.24 -16.53 -51.18
N LYS A 2 -24.54 -16.75 -49.89
CA LYS A 2 -24.06 -16.14 -48.62
C LYS A 2 -22.62 -15.60 -48.68
N VAL A 3 -22.29 -14.33 -48.41
CA VAL A 3 -22.33 -13.51 -47.16
C VAL A 3 -21.58 -14.12 -45.97
N LEU A 4 -20.43 -13.51 -45.62
CA LEU A 4 -19.86 -13.26 -44.27
C LEU A 4 -18.51 -12.55 -44.48
N GLY A 5 -18.22 -11.35 -44.00
CA GLY A 5 -18.81 -10.55 -42.93
C GLY A 5 -17.71 -10.16 -41.94
N SER A 6 -17.05 -9.03 -42.21
CA SER A 6 -15.98 -8.45 -41.39
C SER A 6 -16.48 -8.11 -39.98
N ARG A 7 -15.69 -8.40 -38.95
CA ARG A 7 -15.93 -7.95 -37.57
C ARG A 7 -14.81 -6.99 -37.17
N GLY A 8 -15.04 -5.70 -37.41
CA GLY A 8 -14.36 -4.61 -36.71
C GLY A 8 -14.90 -4.50 -35.29
N GLY A 9 -14.02 -4.63 -34.30
CA GLY A 9 -14.34 -4.39 -32.90
C GLY A 9 -14.41 -2.89 -32.63
N LEU A 10 -15.64 -2.36 -32.61
CA LEU A 10 -15.93 -1.00 -32.13
C LEU A 10 -15.85 -1.02 -30.60
N VAL A 11 -14.84 -0.36 -30.02
CA VAL A 11 -14.81 -0.06 -28.58
C VAL A 11 -15.83 1.05 -28.33
N ALA A 12 -17.00 0.66 -27.83
CA ALA A 12 -18.02 1.60 -27.37
C ALA A 12 -17.53 2.29 -26.09
N VAL A 13 -17.10 3.54 -26.22
CA VAL A 13 -16.99 4.46 -25.09
C VAL A 13 -18.41 4.77 -24.64
N LEU A 14 -18.82 4.21 -23.50
CA LEU A 14 -20.10 4.49 -22.88
C LEU A 14 -20.00 5.88 -22.22
N MET A 15 -20.21 6.94 -23.01
CA MET A 15 -20.47 8.28 -22.48
C MET A 15 -21.82 8.26 -21.77
N VAL A 16 -21.80 8.33 -20.43
CA VAL A 16 -22.98 8.69 -19.65
C VAL A 16 -23.23 10.18 -19.89
N SER A 17 -24.04 10.49 -20.89
CA SER A 17 -24.56 11.83 -21.14
C SER A 17 -25.58 12.17 -20.04
N LEU A 18 -25.15 12.93 -19.03
CA LEU A 18 -26.09 13.67 -18.18
C LEU A 18 -26.70 14.78 -19.05
N LEU A 19 -27.87 14.50 -19.61
CA LEU A 19 -28.72 15.51 -20.24
C LEU A 19 -29.23 16.45 -19.14
N VAL A 20 -28.44 17.47 -18.82
CA VAL A 20 -28.95 18.71 -18.22
C VAL A 20 -29.65 19.46 -19.36
N GLY A 21 -30.95 19.25 -19.47
CA GLY A 21 -31.79 20.00 -20.39
C GLY A 21 -31.94 21.44 -19.92
N CYS A 22 -31.09 22.33 -20.42
CA CYS A 22 -31.39 23.77 -20.45
C CYS A 22 -32.47 24.00 -21.53
N SER A 23 -33.73 24.06 -21.11
CA SER A 23 -34.79 24.70 -21.89
C SER A 23 -35.38 25.82 -21.05
N ALA A 24 -35.03 27.05 -21.41
CA ALA A 24 -35.57 28.25 -20.80
C ALA A 24 -37.07 28.32 -21.13
N ARG A 25 -37.90 28.10 -20.10
CA ARG A 25 -39.33 28.38 -20.12
C ARG A 25 -39.60 29.37 -18.99
N GLN A 26 -40.27 30.48 -19.33
CA GLN A 26 -40.67 31.54 -18.39
C GLN A 26 -41.39 30.96 -17.17
N PRO A 27 -41.29 31.59 -15.98
CA PRO A 27 -41.96 31.10 -14.79
C PRO A 27 -43.44 31.49 -14.86
N ASP A 28 -44.28 30.57 -15.30
CA ASP A 28 -45.66 30.55 -14.84
C ASP A 28 -45.65 30.03 -13.40
N ALA A 29 -46.19 30.84 -12.49
CA ALA A 29 -46.41 30.50 -11.10
C ALA A 29 -47.47 29.39 -11.01
N GLY A 30 -47.05 28.14 -11.23
CA GLY A 30 -47.80 26.95 -10.86
C GLY A 30 -47.36 26.49 -9.48
N GLU A 31 -48.32 26.37 -8.57
CA GLU A 31 -48.15 25.69 -7.28
C GLU A 31 -47.43 24.36 -7.49
N GLY A 32 -46.20 24.28 -6.99
CA GLY A 32 -45.41 23.06 -7.03
C GLY A 32 -46.03 22.03 -6.10
N ASP A 33 -46.68 21.05 -6.71
CA ASP A 33 -46.98 19.75 -6.10
C ASP A 33 -45.66 19.13 -5.64
N GLY A 34 -45.30 19.40 -4.38
CA GLY A 34 -44.18 18.78 -3.72
C GLY A 34 -44.50 17.32 -3.50
N THR A 35 -44.24 16.47 -4.50
CA THR A 35 -44.26 15.02 -4.34
C THR A 35 -43.32 14.65 -3.20
N THR A 36 -43.89 14.43 -2.03
CA THR A 36 -43.18 13.90 -0.87
C THR A 36 -42.76 12.48 -1.20
N ASP A 37 -41.48 12.29 -1.55
CA ASP A 37 -40.90 10.96 -1.76
C ASP A 37 -41.35 10.02 -0.62
N SER A 38 -41.89 8.87 -1.00
CA SER A 38 -42.24 7.84 -0.02
C SER A 38 -40.99 7.43 0.76
N VAL A 39 -41.17 6.93 1.99
CA VAL A 39 -40.05 6.45 2.82
C VAL A 39 -39.24 5.36 2.07
N ALA A 40 -39.92 4.53 1.29
CA ALA A 40 -39.29 3.50 0.46
C ALA A 40 -38.43 4.09 -0.67
N GLU A 41 -38.91 5.12 -1.37
CA GLU A 41 -38.16 5.81 -2.42
C GLU A 41 -36.93 6.54 -1.86
N ARG A 42 -37.06 7.21 -0.72
CA ARG A 42 -35.93 7.83 -0.02
C ARG A 42 -34.87 6.80 0.36
N LYS A 43 -35.27 5.67 0.94
CA LYS A 43 -34.36 4.57 1.30
C LYS A 43 -33.64 4.00 0.07
N LYS A 44 -34.37 3.78 -1.03
CA LYS A 44 -33.81 3.30 -2.31
C LYS A 44 -32.83 4.30 -2.91
N ARG A 45 -33.21 5.58 -2.97
CA ARG A 45 -32.34 6.67 -3.45
C ARG A 45 -31.07 6.77 -2.64
N ARG A 46 -31.18 6.71 -1.31
CA ARG A 46 -30.05 6.72 -0.38
C ARG A 46 -29.08 5.56 -0.62
N ALA A 47 -29.60 4.35 -0.81
CA ALA A 47 -28.79 3.17 -1.13
C ALA A 47 -28.09 3.29 -2.49
N ASN A 48 -28.79 3.81 -3.51
CA ASN A 48 -28.20 4.02 -4.84
C ASN A 48 -27.05 5.04 -4.78
N ILE A 49 -27.23 6.16 -4.07
CA ILE A 49 -26.18 7.17 -3.87
C ILE A 49 -24.97 6.55 -3.17
N LEU A 50 -25.18 5.75 -2.12
CA LEU A 50 -24.10 5.07 -1.41
C LEU A 50 -23.30 4.15 -2.34
N LYS A 51 -23.97 3.33 -3.15
CA LYS A 51 -23.30 2.46 -4.12
C LYS A 51 -22.45 3.25 -5.13
N SER A 52 -23.00 4.35 -5.65
CA SER A 52 -22.25 5.25 -6.54
C SER A 52 -21.04 5.88 -5.85
N LEU A 53 -21.21 6.34 -4.61
CA LEU A 53 -20.14 6.88 -3.77
C LEU A 53 -19.01 5.86 -3.56
N MET A 54 -19.35 4.62 -3.24
CA MET A 54 -18.37 3.56 -3.04
C MET A 54 -17.61 3.24 -4.32
N THR A 55 -18.27 3.28 -5.48
CA THR A 55 -17.63 3.14 -6.79
C THR A 55 -16.68 4.30 -7.08
N MET A 56 -17.11 5.55 -6.83
CA MET A 56 -16.29 6.75 -7.03
C MET A 56 -15.08 6.83 -6.08
N ALA A 57 -15.19 6.24 -4.89
CA ALA A 57 -14.12 6.20 -3.90
C ALA A 57 -13.10 5.07 -4.16
N GLN A 58 -13.34 4.18 -5.13
CA GLN A 58 -12.40 3.11 -5.46
C GLN A 58 -11.03 3.68 -5.87
N PRO A 59 -9.92 3.01 -5.51
CA PRO A 59 -8.57 3.38 -5.94
C PRO A 59 -8.41 3.61 -7.45
N GLU A 60 -9.13 2.81 -8.26
CA GLU A 60 -9.11 2.83 -9.73
C GLU A 60 -9.82 4.06 -10.32
N VAL A 61 -10.72 4.69 -9.57
CA VAL A 61 -11.60 5.75 -10.05
C VAL A 61 -11.19 7.11 -9.47
N LEU A 62 -10.88 7.16 -8.16
CA LEU A 62 -10.62 8.41 -7.45
C LEU A 62 -9.33 9.09 -7.94
N ALA A 63 -9.44 10.38 -8.29
CA ALA A 63 -8.36 11.20 -8.84
C ALA A 63 -7.80 10.67 -10.18
N ILE A 64 -8.60 9.89 -10.90
CA ILE A 64 -8.40 9.53 -12.31
C ILE A 64 -9.64 9.98 -13.08
N GLU A 65 -10.81 9.49 -12.70
CA GLU A 65 -12.09 9.79 -13.34
C GLU A 65 -12.96 10.73 -12.50
N THR A 66 -12.86 10.65 -11.17
CA THR A 66 -13.66 11.47 -10.24
C THR A 66 -12.80 12.36 -9.35
N ASP A 67 -13.18 13.64 -9.20
CA ASP A 67 -12.54 14.55 -8.26
C ASP A 67 -13.01 14.34 -6.82
N ARG A 68 -12.11 14.57 -5.86
CA ARG A 68 -12.40 14.41 -4.43
C ARG A 68 -13.51 15.35 -3.94
N ALA A 69 -13.60 16.57 -4.47
CA ALA A 69 -14.63 17.52 -4.02
C ALA A 69 -16.04 17.04 -4.36
N THR A 70 -16.21 16.41 -5.54
CA THR A 70 -17.48 15.80 -5.94
C THR A 70 -17.91 14.71 -4.96
N VAL A 71 -16.99 13.82 -4.58
CA VAL A 71 -17.28 12.74 -3.61
C VAL A 71 -17.63 13.31 -2.23
N VAL A 72 -16.95 14.38 -1.78
CA VAL A 72 -17.28 15.06 -0.52
C VAL A 72 -18.70 15.64 -0.55
N SER A 73 -19.09 16.30 -1.66
CA SER A 73 -20.44 16.86 -1.79
C SER A 73 -21.48 15.75 -1.68
N LEU A 74 -21.33 14.69 -2.47
CA LEU A 74 -22.26 13.57 -2.50
C LEU A 74 -22.33 12.82 -1.15
N LEU A 75 -21.24 12.71 -0.40
CA LEU A 75 -21.24 12.12 0.95
C LEU A 75 -22.07 12.95 1.92
N ASN A 76 -21.95 14.28 1.87
CA ASN A 76 -22.73 15.17 2.73
C ASN A 76 -24.21 15.19 2.32
N ASP A 77 -24.52 15.11 1.02
CA ASP A 77 -25.89 14.96 0.52
C ASP A 77 -26.50 13.64 0.98
N TRP A 78 -25.75 12.53 0.84
CA TRP A 78 -26.14 11.21 1.33
C TRP A 78 -26.41 11.20 2.83
N ALA A 79 -25.57 11.86 3.62
CA ALA A 79 -25.76 11.99 5.07
C ALA A 79 -27.01 12.78 5.41
N GLY A 80 -27.31 13.86 4.66
CA GLY A 80 -28.51 14.67 4.83
C GLY A 80 -29.82 13.96 4.49
N LEU A 81 -29.77 12.90 3.68
CA LEU A 81 -30.94 12.06 3.36
C LEU A 81 -31.28 11.03 4.45
N GLY A 82 -30.43 10.86 5.47
CA GLY A 82 -30.69 9.96 6.60
C GLY A 82 -31.64 10.55 7.64
N GLU A 83 -32.25 9.68 8.47
CA GLU A 83 -32.96 10.11 9.68
C GLU A 83 -31.94 10.71 10.65
N THR A 84 -31.93 12.05 10.72
CA THR A 84 -31.28 12.94 11.71
C THR A 84 -30.26 12.29 12.67
N ALA A 85 -28.98 12.57 12.46
CA ALA A 85 -27.99 12.61 13.54
C ALA A 85 -27.68 14.08 13.88
N THR A 86 -28.67 14.81 14.41
CA THR A 86 -28.57 16.26 14.70
C THR A 86 -28.10 16.60 16.11
N THR A 87 -27.56 15.65 16.85
CA THR A 87 -26.84 15.96 18.10
C THR A 87 -25.41 15.46 17.98
N VAL A 88 -24.48 16.40 17.82
CA VAL A 88 -23.07 16.16 18.09
C VAL A 88 -22.99 15.73 19.55
N LYS A 89 -22.84 14.42 19.79
CA LYS A 89 -22.60 13.93 21.14
C LYS A 89 -21.26 14.53 21.61
N PRO A 90 -21.15 14.94 22.88
CA PRO A 90 -19.87 15.35 23.44
C PRO A 90 -18.80 14.30 23.14
N ILE A 91 -17.60 14.74 22.82
CA ILE A 91 -16.45 13.84 22.67
C ILE A 91 -16.17 13.23 24.02
N ASP A 92 -16.03 11.91 24.08
CA ASP A 92 -15.77 11.21 25.33
C ASP A 92 -14.45 11.69 26.00
N PRO A 93 -14.40 11.81 27.35
CA PRO A 93 -13.18 12.13 28.10
C PRO A 93 -11.94 11.32 27.70
N VAL A 94 -12.10 10.07 27.28
CA VAL A 94 -11.02 9.18 26.79
C VAL A 94 -10.24 9.81 25.64
N TYR A 95 -10.93 10.48 24.72
CA TYR A 95 -10.31 11.18 23.60
C TYR A 95 -9.70 12.51 24.05
N THR A 96 -10.35 13.20 24.98
CA THR A 96 -9.90 14.52 25.48
C THR A 96 -8.55 14.43 26.18
N SER A 97 -8.27 13.33 26.88
CA SER A 97 -6.98 13.09 27.55
C SER A 97 -5.85 12.63 26.61
N ARG A 98 -6.17 12.18 25.39
CA ARG A 98 -5.21 11.57 24.46
C ARG A 98 -4.96 12.33 23.17
N LEU A 99 -5.86 13.25 22.81
CA LEU A 99 -5.80 14.02 21.57
C LEU A 99 -5.66 15.51 21.87
N ALA A 100 -4.91 16.22 21.04
CA ALA A 100 -4.91 17.68 21.06
C ALA A 100 -6.29 18.23 20.67
N LYS A 101 -6.66 19.41 21.18
CA LYS A 101 -7.97 20.05 20.94
C LYS A 101 -8.37 20.11 19.45
N ALA A 102 -7.43 20.47 18.57
CA ALA A 102 -7.69 20.54 17.13
C ALA A 102 -8.06 19.16 16.51
N LEU A 103 -7.52 18.07 17.04
CA LEU A 103 -7.87 16.72 16.60
C LEU A 103 -9.22 16.27 17.17
N GLN A 104 -9.53 16.68 18.39
CA GLN A 104 -10.86 16.45 18.99
C GLN A 104 -11.95 17.09 18.13
N GLU A 105 -11.78 18.36 17.75
CA GLU A 105 -12.72 19.07 16.86
C GLU A 105 -12.96 18.32 15.54
N LYS A 106 -11.91 17.73 14.94
CA LYS A 106 -12.03 16.90 13.72
C LYS A 106 -12.81 15.59 13.94
N VAL A 107 -12.73 14.99 15.12
CA VAL A 107 -13.50 13.80 15.48
C VAL A 107 -14.98 14.15 15.65
N ALA A 108 -15.28 15.29 16.28
CA ALA A 108 -16.65 15.79 16.48
C ALA A 108 -17.32 16.33 15.21
N GLU A 109 -16.55 16.76 14.21
CA GLU A 109 -17.09 17.33 12.97
C GLU A 109 -18.15 16.41 12.33
N PRO A 110 -19.42 16.86 12.23
CA PRO A 110 -20.49 16.03 11.69
C PRO A 110 -20.37 15.86 10.16
N ARG A 111 -19.75 16.82 9.46
CA ARG A 111 -19.66 16.80 8.00
C ARG A 111 -18.47 15.99 7.50
N PHE A 112 -18.66 15.36 6.34
CA PHE A 112 -17.57 14.71 5.62
C PHE A 112 -16.64 15.75 5.00
N SER A 113 -15.34 15.46 5.07
CA SER A 113 -14.25 16.29 4.56
C SER A 113 -13.48 15.58 3.45
N ARG A 114 -12.56 16.30 2.78
CA ARG A 114 -11.66 15.71 1.78
C ARG A 114 -10.80 14.57 2.34
N ARG A 115 -10.44 14.66 3.63
CA ARG A 115 -9.67 13.62 4.33
C ARG A 115 -10.46 12.31 4.41
N ASP A 116 -11.76 12.41 4.65
CA ASP A 116 -12.64 11.25 4.80
C ASP A 116 -12.78 10.47 3.49
N VAL A 117 -12.80 11.14 2.34
CA VAL A 117 -12.75 10.46 1.03
C VAL A 117 -11.46 9.64 0.88
N GLY A 118 -10.32 10.19 1.32
CA GLY A 118 -9.06 9.46 1.35
C GLY A 118 -9.11 8.26 2.30
N HIS A 119 -9.73 8.40 3.47
CA HIS A 119 -9.95 7.32 4.43
C HIS A 119 -10.82 6.20 3.87
N ILE A 120 -11.93 6.53 3.20
CA ILE A 120 -12.83 5.56 2.56
C ILE A 120 -12.09 4.79 1.45
N ARG A 121 -11.39 5.48 0.55
CA ARG A 121 -10.55 4.83 -0.47
C ARG A 121 -9.53 3.88 0.16
N ASN A 122 -8.85 4.35 1.21
CA ASN A 122 -7.84 3.53 1.88
C ASN A 122 -8.51 2.30 2.54
N GLY A 123 -9.68 2.44 3.18
CA GLY A 123 -10.47 1.34 3.75
C GLY A 123 -10.83 0.26 2.73
N LEU A 124 -11.34 0.67 1.56
CA LEU A 124 -11.63 -0.23 0.44
C LEU A 124 -10.38 -0.98 -0.02
N TRP A 125 -9.28 -0.24 -0.20
CA TRP A 125 -8.00 -0.81 -0.59
C TRP A 125 -7.48 -1.80 0.47
N TYR A 126 -7.52 -1.44 1.75
CA TYR A 126 -7.07 -2.31 2.84
C TYR A 126 -7.87 -3.61 2.88
N ALA A 127 -9.19 -3.54 2.77
CA ALA A 127 -10.06 -4.72 2.83
C ALA A 127 -9.75 -5.70 1.70
N ARG A 128 -9.60 -5.19 0.47
CA ARG A 128 -9.26 -6.00 -0.70
C ARG A 128 -7.87 -6.62 -0.58
N VAL A 129 -6.86 -5.83 -0.20
CA VAL A 129 -5.50 -6.35 0.02
C VAL A 129 -5.46 -7.38 1.13
N ALA A 130 -6.15 -7.13 2.25
CA ALA A 130 -6.18 -8.04 3.38
C ALA A 130 -6.79 -9.39 2.99
N ALA A 131 -7.91 -9.37 2.28
CA ALA A 131 -8.55 -10.57 1.74
C ALA A 131 -7.66 -11.32 0.75
N LEU A 132 -6.98 -10.61 -0.16
CA LEU A 132 -6.09 -11.22 -1.15
C LEU A 132 -4.85 -11.85 -0.52
N ALA A 133 -4.23 -11.17 0.45
CA ALA A 133 -2.96 -11.60 1.03
C ALA A 133 -3.12 -12.66 2.13
N ALA A 134 -4.27 -12.67 2.82
CA ALA A 134 -4.45 -13.45 4.04
C ALA A 134 -5.85 -14.05 4.22
N GLY A 135 -6.80 -13.86 3.30
CA GLY A 135 -8.19 -14.32 3.47
C GLY A 135 -8.34 -15.83 3.58
N ASP A 136 -7.46 -16.60 2.94
CA ASP A 136 -7.42 -18.08 2.96
C ASP A 136 -6.61 -18.66 4.14
N ALA A 137 -6.02 -17.82 4.99
CA ALA A 137 -5.24 -18.29 6.12
C ALA A 137 -6.12 -18.97 7.17
N ARG A 138 -5.61 -20.06 7.76
CA ARG A 138 -6.37 -20.92 8.68
C ARG A 138 -6.41 -20.41 10.12
N THR A 139 -5.46 -19.56 10.49
CA THR A 139 -5.35 -18.98 11.83
C THR A 139 -5.04 -17.49 11.75
N ASP A 140 -5.39 -16.73 12.79
CA ASP A 140 -5.07 -15.31 12.82
C ASP A 140 -3.57 -15.05 12.84
N LEU A 141 -2.77 -15.89 13.53
CA LEU A 141 -1.32 -15.78 13.46
C LEU A 141 -0.78 -15.93 12.02
N GLN A 142 -1.36 -16.85 11.23
CA GLN A 142 -1.01 -16.97 9.81
C GLN A 142 -1.44 -15.72 9.03
N ARG A 143 -2.62 -15.14 9.30
CA ARG A 143 -3.06 -13.89 8.68
C ARG A 143 -2.06 -12.77 8.95
N VAL A 144 -1.70 -12.58 10.22
CA VAL A 144 -0.76 -11.56 10.68
C VAL A 144 0.60 -11.69 9.97
N VAL A 145 1.19 -12.89 9.97
CA VAL A 145 2.49 -13.12 9.32
C VAL A 145 2.42 -12.90 7.80
N ARG A 146 1.34 -13.32 7.14
CA ARG A 146 1.15 -13.10 5.69
C ARG A 146 1.01 -11.62 5.35
N LEU A 147 0.23 -10.87 6.12
CA LEU A 147 0.07 -9.42 5.93
C LEU A 147 1.38 -8.66 6.19
N PHE A 148 2.11 -9.01 7.24
CA PHE A 148 3.41 -8.40 7.51
C PHE A 148 4.40 -8.62 6.35
N ARG A 149 4.45 -9.86 5.83
CA ARG A 149 5.25 -10.18 4.65
C ARG A 149 4.79 -9.35 3.46
N TYR A 150 3.49 -9.33 3.16
CA TYR A 150 2.94 -8.56 2.05
C TYR A 150 3.42 -7.10 2.07
N VAL A 151 3.31 -6.42 3.23
CA VAL A 151 3.79 -5.03 3.39
C VAL A 151 5.29 -4.94 3.14
N SER A 152 6.09 -5.82 3.76
CA SER A 152 7.55 -5.84 3.59
C SER A 152 8.00 -6.15 2.15
N ARG A 153 7.16 -6.81 1.35
CA ARG A 153 7.42 -7.05 -0.09
C ARG A 153 7.05 -5.87 -0.97
N ASN A 154 5.89 -5.26 -0.70
CA ASN A 154 5.32 -4.22 -1.55
C ASN A 154 5.78 -2.81 -1.18
N VAL A 155 6.43 -2.63 -0.03
CA VAL A 155 6.99 -1.35 0.42
C VAL A 155 8.48 -1.54 0.74
N ALA A 156 9.35 -1.13 -0.18
CA ALA A 156 10.79 -1.14 0.02
C ALA A 156 11.20 -0.15 1.12
N LEU A 157 12.11 -0.57 2.00
CA LEU A 157 12.61 0.28 3.06
C LEU A 157 13.48 1.42 2.49
N ARG A 158 13.18 2.63 2.92
CA ARG A 158 13.91 3.88 2.66
C ARG A 158 14.29 4.54 3.98
N ALA A 159 15.31 5.40 3.94
CA ALA A 159 15.76 6.11 5.12
C ALA A 159 14.71 7.16 5.53
N ASP A 160 14.76 7.59 6.78
CA ASP A 160 13.83 8.62 7.28
C ASP A 160 14.05 9.94 6.52
N GLU A 161 15.30 10.24 6.14
CA GLU A 161 15.67 11.41 5.36
C GLU A 161 15.13 11.39 3.92
N ASP A 162 15.01 10.20 3.34
CA ASP A 162 14.49 9.99 1.97
C ASP A 162 12.95 10.04 1.94
N THR A 163 12.31 9.91 3.11
CA THR A 163 10.86 9.82 3.27
C THR A 163 10.25 11.07 3.90
N ARG A 164 10.92 12.21 3.75
CA ARG A 164 10.47 13.53 4.24
C ARG A 164 9.12 13.96 3.68
N LEU A 165 8.74 13.46 2.50
CA LEU A 165 7.43 13.75 1.94
C LEU A 165 6.35 13.03 2.75
N PRO A 166 5.42 13.74 3.42
CA PRO A 166 4.37 13.12 4.21
C PRO A 166 3.32 12.49 3.29
N LEU A 167 3.56 11.25 2.90
CA LEU A 167 2.66 10.50 2.04
C LEU A 167 1.53 9.88 2.87
N ALA A 168 0.30 10.00 2.36
CA ALA A 168 -0.82 9.21 2.85
C ALA A 168 -0.66 7.72 2.46
N PRO A 169 -1.37 6.79 3.11
CA PRO A 169 -1.15 5.35 2.96
C PRO A 169 -1.20 4.82 1.53
N PHE A 170 -2.19 5.25 0.75
CA PHE A 170 -2.27 4.84 -0.66
C PHE A 170 -1.10 5.36 -1.49
N GLY A 171 -0.56 6.54 -1.18
CA GLY A 171 0.63 7.08 -1.85
C GLY A 171 1.87 6.23 -1.56
N ILE A 172 2.04 5.80 -0.31
CA ILE A 172 3.10 4.87 0.11
C ILE A 172 2.98 3.56 -0.67
N ALA A 173 1.78 2.97 -0.73
CA ALA A 173 1.54 1.73 -1.45
C ALA A 173 1.80 1.87 -2.97
N MET A 174 1.35 2.96 -3.58
CA MET A 174 1.54 3.24 -5.01
C MET A 174 3.02 3.33 -5.35
N LEU A 175 3.79 4.20 -4.67
CA LEU A 175 5.24 4.31 -4.89
C LEU A 175 5.96 3.01 -4.54
N GLY A 176 5.44 2.28 -3.55
CA GLY A 176 6.00 0.99 -3.13
C GLY A 176 7.30 1.13 -2.34
N ASP A 177 7.51 2.28 -1.70
CA ASP A 177 8.57 2.51 -0.76
C ASP A 177 8.15 3.40 0.41
N GLY A 178 8.91 3.34 1.49
CA GLY A 178 8.63 4.05 2.74
C GLY A 178 9.59 3.65 3.86
N ASN A 179 9.52 4.37 4.97
CA ASN A 179 10.33 4.06 6.15
C ASN A 179 9.67 2.95 6.99
N SER A 180 10.28 2.62 8.13
CA SER A 180 9.76 1.59 9.04
C SER A 180 8.41 1.96 9.66
N HIS A 181 8.16 3.25 9.88
CA HIS A 181 6.89 3.76 10.39
C HIS A 181 5.78 3.66 9.33
N ASP A 182 6.06 4.01 8.07
CA ASP A 182 5.13 3.82 6.95
C ASP A 182 4.69 2.36 6.82
N ARG A 183 5.63 1.41 6.95
CA ARG A 183 5.34 -0.02 6.96
C ARG A 183 4.44 -0.43 8.13
N ALA A 184 4.73 0.03 9.36
CA ALA A 184 3.88 -0.25 10.52
C ALA A 184 2.47 0.30 10.37
N TRP A 185 2.35 1.52 9.87
CA TRP A 185 1.04 2.15 9.68
C TRP A 185 0.19 1.39 8.65
N LEU A 186 0.79 0.98 7.53
CA LEU A 186 0.12 0.13 6.55
C LEU A 186 -0.26 -1.23 7.14
N PHE A 187 0.66 -1.86 7.87
CA PHE A 187 0.42 -3.16 8.48
C PHE A 187 -0.73 -3.12 9.49
N ALA A 188 -0.75 -2.13 10.39
CA ALA A 188 -1.83 -1.93 11.35
C ALA A 188 -3.20 -1.77 10.68
N ASN A 189 -3.28 -0.99 9.61
CA ASN A 189 -4.55 -0.75 8.93
C ASN A 189 -5.05 -1.97 8.12
N LEU A 190 -4.14 -2.83 7.65
CA LEU A 190 -4.51 -4.12 7.07
C LEU A 190 -5.03 -5.09 8.14
N LEU A 191 -4.35 -5.17 9.30
CA LEU A 191 -4.80 -5.97 10.45
C LEU A 191 -6.19 -5.56 10.93
N ARG A 192 -6.46 -4.24 10.96
CA ARG A 192 -7.76 -3.70 11.37
C ARG A 192 -8.93 -4.25 10.55
N GLN A 193 -8.73 -4.59 9.27
CA GLN A 193 -9.80 -5.17 8.44
C GLN A 193 -10.20 -6.58 8.91
N PHE A 194 -9.32 -7.28 9.61
CA PHE A 194 -9.62 -8.53 10.30
C PHE A 194 -10.00 -8.34 11.78
N ARG A 195 -10.18 -7.09 12.24
CA ARG A 195 -10.39 -6.73 13.65
C ARG A 195 -9.27 -7.24 14.57
N ILE A 196 -8.03 -7.30 14.05
CA ILE A 196 -6.85 -7.67 14.83
C ILE A 196 -6.18 -6.39 15.32
N ASP A 197 -6.02 -6.26 16.63
CA ASP A 197 -5.41 -5.09 17.25
C ASP A 197 -3.89 -5.10 17.14
N SER A 198 -3.33 -3.90 17.09
CA SER A 198 -1.88 -3.69 17.05
C SER A 198 -1.48 -2.40 17.74
N VAL A 199 -0.24 -2.39 18.22
CA VAL A 199 0.36 -1.28 18.98
C VAL A 199 1.80 -1.05 18.57
N ILE A 200 2.26 0.17 18.80
CA ILE A 200 3.69 0.49 18.85
C ILE A 200 4.16 0.33 20.29
N LEU A 201 5.23 -0.43 20.48
CA LEU A 201 5.93 -0.60 21.75
C LEU A 201 7.16 0.31 21.73
N ARG A 202 7.04 1.53 22.28
CA ARG A 202 8.10 2.54 22.29
C ARG A 202 9.08 2.26 23.43
N CYS A 203 10.29 1.84 23.08
CA CYS A 203 11.33 1.34 24.00
C CYS A 203 12.40 2.41 24.35
N GLY A 204 12.05 3.69 24.25
CA GLY A 204 12.94 4.84 24.46
C GLY A 204 12.54 6.03 23.61
N ASP A 205 13.26 7.15 23.76
CA ASP A 205 12.92 8.40 23.06
C ASP A 205 13.51 8.49 21.64
N GLN A 206 14.40 7.56 21.28
CA GLN A 206 14.99 7.52 19.94
C GLN A 206 13.96 7.01 18.90
N PRO A 207 13.87 7.63 17.71
CA PRO A 207 12.85 7.30 16.71
C PRO A 207 12.83 5.84 16.24
N ARG A 208 13.95 5.12 16.37
CA ARG A 208 14.10 3.71 15.95
C ARG A 208 13.99 2.71 17.09
N PHE A 209 13.75 3.16 18.32
CA PHE A 209 13.69 2.28 19.49
C PHE A 209 12.24 1.88 19.73
N TRP A 210 11.71 1.04 18.84
CA TRP A 210 10.36 0.51 18.98
C TRP A 210 10.18 -0.84 18.28
N LEU A 211 9.15 -1.57 18.70
CA LEU A 211 8.67 -2.78 18.05
C LEU A 211 7.19 -2.66 17.73
N PHE A 212 6.74 -3.40 16.71
CA PHE A 212 5.32 -3.52 16.39
C PHE A 212 4.74 -4.74 17.11
N GLY A 213 3.76 -4.52 17.97
CA GLY A 213 3.04 -5.56 18.71
C GLY A 213 1.70 -5.87 18.05
N VAL A 214 1.38 -7.16 17.90
CA VAL A 214 0.07 -7.63 17.41
C VAL A 214 -0.58 -8.49 18.48
N LEU A 215 -1.82 -8.13 18.83
CA LEU A 215 -2.56 -8.81 19.88
C LEU A 215 -3.36 -9.97 19.30
N LEU A 216 -3.18 -11.16 19.87
CA LEU A 216 -4.00 -12.34 19.59
C LEU A 216 -4.32 -13.01 20.94
N GLY A 217 -5.52 -12.75 21.46
CA GLY A 217 -5.88 -13.11 22.83
C GLY A 217 -5.01 -12.37 23.84
N GLU A 218 -4.43 -13.08 24.80
CA GLU A 218 -3.56 -12.53 25.85
C GLU A 218 -2.08 -12.42 25.42
N GLU A 219 -1.76 -12.76 24.17
CA GLU A 219 -0.40 -12.75 23.65
C GLU A 219 -0.16 -11.58 22.71
N VAL A 220 1.02 -10.98 22.83
CA VAL A 220 1.46 -9.86 21.98
C VAL A 220 2.64 -10.34 21.13
N TYR A 221 2.38 -10.63 19.86
CA TYR A 221 3.40 -11.09 18.91
C TYR A 221 4.21 -9.93 18.36
N LEU A 222 5.53 -10.10 18.26
CA LEU A 222 6.46 -9.03 17.95
C LEU A 222 6.97 -9.07 16.51
N PHE A 223 6.99 -7.88 15.89
CA PHE A 223 7.46 -7.65 14.54
C PHE A 223 8.36 -6.41 14.50
N ASP A 224 9.38 -6.46 13.63
CA ASP A 224 10.25 -5.31 13.38
C ASP A 224 10.14 -4.91 11.91
N THR A 225 9.49 -3.77 11.65
CA THR A 225 9.28 -3.25 10.30
C THR A 225 10.54 -2.66 9.66
N ASN A 226 11.55 -2.33 10.48
CA ASN A 226 12.87 -1.91 10.01
C ASN A 226 13.67 -3.12 9.52
N LEU A 227 13.68 -4.23 10.27
CA LEU A 227 14.23 -5.49 9.77
C LEU A 227 13.41 -6.06 8.60
N GLY A 228 12.12 -5.75 8.54
CA GLY A 228 11.17 -6.37 7.62
C GLY A 228 10.94 -7.85 7.94
N LEU A 229 11.08 -8.22 9.23
CA LEU A 229 10.98 -9.59 9.73
C LEU A 229 10.16 -9.64 11.03
N PRO A 230 9.41 -10.73 11.29
CA PRO A 230 8.95 -11.04 12.63
C PRO A 230 10.13 -11.34 13.56
N ILE A 231 9.99 -11.08 14.85
CA ILE A 231 11.00 -11.49 15.85
C ILE A 231 10.94 -13.01 15.96
N PRO A 232 12.01 -13.78 15.70
CA PRO A 232 11.93 -15.25 15.67
C PRO A 232 11.87 -15.86 17.08
N ALA A 233 10.88 -16.72 17.34
CA ALA A 233 10.82 -17.53 18.57
C ALA A 233 11.80 -18.72 18.54
N ASP A 234 12.15 -19.20 17.34
CA ASP A 234 12.91 -20.44 17.10
C ASP A 234 14.36 -20.17 16.69
N ARG A 235 14.99 -19.13 17.25
CA ARG A 235 16.29 -18.62 16.78
C ARG A 235 17.41 -19.68 16.78
N THR A 236 17.47 -20.50 17.83
CA THR A 236 18.53 -21.50 18.04
C THR A 236 18.36 -22.73 17.14
N GLN A 237 17.10 -23.14 16.91
CA GLN A 237 16.74 -24.29 16.10
C GLN A 237 15.65 -23.88 15.11
N PRO A 238 16.02 -23.17 14.02
CA PRO A 238 15.05 -22.64 13.08
C PRO A 238 14.30 -23.77 12.37
N ASN A 239 12.97 -23.67 12.34
CA ASN A 239 12.11 -24.60 11.61
C ASN A 239 11.74 -24.03 10.24
N GLY A 240 12.69 -24.09 9.29
CA GLY A 240 12.50 -23.65 7.91
C GLY A 240 13.01 -22.23 7.62
N VAL A 241 12.99 -21.86 6.34
CA VAL A 241 13.66 -20.65 5.83
C VAL A 241 12.98 -19.34 6.26
N ALA A 242 11.66 -19.39 6.46
CA ALA A 242 10.86 -18.25 6.87
C ALA A 242 10.65 -18.24 8.39
N ILE A 243 10.38 -17.07 8.96
CA ILE A 243 10.00 -16.92 10.37
C ILE A 243 8.48 -16.95 10.44
N ASP A 244 7.91 -18.16 10.61
CA ASP A 244 6.46 -18.37 10.68
C ASP A 244 5.90 -18.34 12.11
N ARG A 245 6.79 -18.37 13.12
CA ARG A 245 6.45 -18.28 14.55
C ARG A 245 7.14 -17.07 15.17
N PRO A 246 6.48 -15.90 15.17
CA PRO A 246 6.97 -14.73 15.87
C PRO A 246 7.04 -14.99 17.38
N ALA A 247 8.03 -14.43 18.05
CA ALA A 247 8.13 -14.43 19.50
C ALA A 247 7.09 -13.48 20.11
N THR A 248 6.60 -13.83 21.29
CA THR A 248 5.69 -12.96 22.05
C THR A 248 6.47 -12.02 22.98
N LEU A 249 5.82 -10.94 23.40
CA LEU A 249 6.36 -9.99 24.38
C LEU A 249 6.84 -10.70 25.65
N LYS A 250 6.01 -11.62 26.17
CA LYS A 250 6.35 -12.42 27.36
C LYS A 250 7.63 -13.23 27.15
N GLN A 251 7.75 -13.91 26.01
CA GLN A 251 8.94 -14.71 25.68
C GLN A 251 10.21 -13.84 25.58
N VAL A 252 10.11 -12.67 24.94
CA VAL A 252 11.26 -11.78 24.76
C VAL A 252 11.70 -11.12 26.06
N VAL A 253 10.77 -10.77 26.94
CA VAL A 253 11.10 -10.24 28.27
C VAL A 253 11.79 -11.30 29.14
N GLN A 254 11.40 -12.57 29.00
CA GLN A 254 12.02 -13.69 29.72
C GLN A 254 13.37 -14.13 29.13
N ASP A 255 13.53 -14.10 27.81
CA ASP A 255 14.75 -14.48 27.10
C ASP A 255 15.32 -13.31 26.28
N SER A 256 16.22 -12.55 26.90
CA SER A 256 16.92 -11.44 26.26
C SER A 256 17.77 -11.85 25.05
N THR A 257 18.10 -13.14 24.90
CA THR A 257 18.89 -13.64 23.78
C THR A 257 18.13 -13.63 22.46
N LEU A 258 16.79 -13.57 22.51
CA LEU A 258 15.94 -13.42 21.33
C LEU A 258 16.19 -12.10 20.60
N LEU A 259 16.44 -11.01 21.34
CA LEU A 259 16.74 -9.68 20.77
C LEU A 259 18.22 -9.45 20.53
N SER A 260 19.09 -9.79 21.48
CA SER A 260 20.54 -9.59 21.29
C SER A 260 21.07 -10.42 20.11
N GLY A 261 20.41 -11.55 19.81
CA GLY A 261 20.65 -12.37 18.63
C GLY A 261 20.31 -11.72 17.28
N LEU A 262 19.63 -10.58 17.27
CA LEU A 262 19.29 -9.80 16.08
C LEU A 262 20.34 -8.73 15.74
N ALA A 263 21.29 -8.47 16.65
CA ALA A 263 22.40 -7.55 16.43
C ALA A 263 23.16 -7.91 15.14
N GLY A 264 23.59 -6.91 14.37
CA GLY A 264 24.31 -7.17 13.12
C GLY A 264 25.66 -7.82 13.40
N ASP A 265 26.45 -7.14 14.24
CA ASP A 265 27.74 -7.56 14.77
C ASP A 265 27.97 -6.88 16.15
N ALA A 266 29.18 -7.00 16.71
CA ALA A 266 29.51 -6.41 18.01
C ALA A 266 29.53 -4.87 18.01
N THR A 267 29.71 -4.22 16.84
CA THR A 267 29.75 -2.76 16.71
C THR A 267 28.38 -2.17 16.36
N HIS A 268 27.42 -3.01 15.93
CA HIS A 268 26.04 -2.65 15.60
C HIS A 268 25.05 -3.45 16.45
N PRO A 269 24.92 -3.14 17.76
CA PRO A 269 23.98 -3.81 18.65
C PRO A 269 22.54 -3.58 18.20
N TYR A 270 21.66 -4.53 18.52
CA TYR A 270 20.24 -4.37 18.28
C TYR A 270 19.68 -3.28 19.21
N PRO A 271 18.90 -2.30 18.70
CA PRO A 271 18.54 -1.10 19.45
C PRO A 271 17.54 -1.33 20.59
N VAL A 272 16.80 -2.44 20.58
CA VAL A 272 15.80 -2.77 21.60
C VAL A 272 16.32 -3.87 22.52
N THR A 273 16.20 -3.67 23.81
CA THR A 273 16.56 -4.65 24.85
C THR A 273 15.32 -5.19 25.54
N ALA A 274 15.43 -6.35 26.18
CA ALA A 274 14.33 -6.94 26.97
C ALA A 274 13.85 -5.98 28.07
N ASN A 275 14.78 -5.31 28.76
CA ASN A 275 14.45 -4.33 29.81
C ASN A 275 13.72 -3.11 29.25
N SER A 276 14.18 -2.53 28.14
CA SER A 276 13.50 -1.40 27.51
C SER A 276 12.12 -1.78 26.97
N LEU A 277 11.94 -3.04 26.57
CA LEU A 277 10.67 -3.54 26.06
C LEU A 277 9.66 -3.81 27.19
N ALA A 278 10.13 -4.32 28.34
CA ALA A 278 9.30 -4.48 29.53
C ALA A 278 8.77 -3.14 30.07
N ALA A 279 9.53 -2.05 29.87
CA ALA A 279 9.16 -0.69 30.25
C ALA A 279 8.60 0.14 29.07
N ALA A 280 8.19 -0.51 27.96
CA ALA A 280 7.79 0.20 26.75
C ALA A 280 6.50 1.01 26.96
N LYS A 281 6.47 2.23 26.41
CA LYS A 281 5.23 3.02 26.29
C LYS A 281 4.39 2.44 25.17
N ILE A 282 3.09 2.29 25.41
CA ILE A 282 2.16 1.69 24.46
C ILE A 282 1.46 2.79 23.66
N GLU A 283 1.55 2.73 22.34
CA GLU A 283 0.89 3.69 21.45
C GLU A 283 -0.07 2.96 20.50
N VAL A 284 -1.36 3.35 20.51
CA VAL A 284 -2.38 2.85 19.59
C VAL A 284 -2.17 3.45 18.21
N VAL A 285 -2.21 2.60 17.17
CA VAL A 285 -2.15 3.04 15.78
C VAL A 285 -3.53 3.48 15.33
N GLY A 286 -3.77 4.78 15.14
CA GLY A 286 -5.08 5.28 14.73
C GLY A 286 -5.02 6.66 14.10
N SER A 287 -6.18 7.14 13.64
CA SER A 287 -6.34 8.52 13.16
C SER A 287 -7.77 8.98 13.43
N THR A 288 -8.00 10.28 13.50
CA THR A 288 -9.27 10.95 13.79
C THR A 288 -10.43 10.43 12.93
N SER A 289 -10.18 10.06 11.67
CA SER A 289 -11.21 9.45 10.81
C SER A 289 -11.73 8.11 11.37
N PHE A 290 -10.90 7.28 12.00
CA PHE A 290 -11.34 6.01 12.61
C PHE A 290 -12.25 6.20 13.84
N TRP A 291 -12.23 7.38 14.45
CA TRP A 291 -13.00 7.67 15.67
C TRP A 291 -14.23 8.54 15.41
N ALA A 292 -14.31 9.17 14.24
CA ALA A 292 -15.38 10.08 13.90
C ALA A 292 -16.74 9.37 13.77
N GLN A 293 -17.78 9.95 14.38
CA GLN A 293 -19.15 9.40 14.33
C GLN A 293 -19.71 9.33 12.91
N ARG A 294 -19.31 10.25 12.03
CA ARG A 294 -19.67 10.19 10.59
C ARG A 294 -19.15 8.92 9.90
N MET A 295 -17.98 8.40 10.29
CA MET A 295 -17.48 7.12 9.79
C MET A 295 -18.22 5.93 10.38
N ARG A 296 -18.64 6.01 11.66
CA ARG A 296 -19.54 5.01 12.26
C ARG A 296 -20.82 4.88 11.43
N HIS A 297 -21.45 6.01 11.13
CA HIS A 297 -22.69 6.04 10.37
C HIS A 297 -22.54 5.47 8.95
N LEU A 298 -21.44 5.83 8.28
CA LEU A 298 -21.11 5.28 6.98
C LEU A 298 -20.91 3.76 7.05
N GLN A 299 -20.07 3.27 7.96
CA GLN A 299 -19.81 1.83 8.14
C GLN A 299 -21.08 1.02 8.38
N MET A 300 -22.00 1.52 9.22
CA MET A 300 -23.29 0.86 9.47
C MET A 300 -24.18 0.74 8.23
N SER A 301 -23.97 1.61 7.24
CA SER A 301 -24.76 1.63 6.02
C SER A 301 -24.16 0.74 4.92
N LEU A 302 -22.93 0.26 5.10
CA LEU A 302 -22.26 -0.63 4.17
C LEU A 302 -22.75 -2.07 4.35
N ALA A 303 -22.82 -2.82 3.24
CA ALA A 303 -23.27 -4.22 3.23
C ALA A 303 -22.54 -5.03 2.16
N GLY A 304 -22.55 -6.36 2.30
CA GLY A 304 -21.97 -7.28 1.32
C GLY A 304 -20.46 -7.07 1.14
N GLU A 305 -20.02 -6.97 -0.11
CA GLU A 305 -18.60 -6.80 -0.48
C GLU A 305 -18.01 -5.44 -0.05
N GLU A 306 -18.85 -4.47 0.29
CA GLU A 306 -18.44 -3.15 0.80
C GLU A 306 -18.33 -3.13 2.33
N SER A 307 -18.56 -4.25 3.02
CA SER A 307 -18.43 -4.36 4.48
C SER A 307 -16.97 -4.23 4.92
N ILE A 308 -16.50 -3.00 5.04
CA ILE A 308 -15.12 -2.64 5.41
C ILE A 308 -15.07 -1.94 6.77
N VAL A 309 -13.91 -1.99 7.43
CA VAL A 309 -13.69 -1.28 8.69
C VAL A 309 -13.23 0.15 8.42
N LEU A 310 -14.13 1.11 8.66
CA LEU A 310 -13.91 2.56 8.61
C LEU A 310 -13.92 3.21 10.00
N TRP A 311 -14.50 2.54 10.99
CA TRP A 311 -14.67 3.05 12.35
C TRP A 311 -14.29 1.97 13.39
N ASP A 312 -13.42 2.39 14.32
CA ASP A 312 -12.81 1.55 15.35
C ASP A 312 -12.53 2.43 16.59
N PRO A 313 -13.50 2.53 17.52
CA PRO A 313 -13.43 3.47 18.64
C PRO A 313 -12.38 3.05 19.68
N LEU A 314 -11.83 4.04 20.39
CA LEU A 314 -10.94 3.78 21.54
C LEU A 314 -11.72 3.18 22.71
N GLU A 315 -12.95 3.63 22.88
CA GLU A 315 -13.88 3.22 23.93
C GLU A 315 -14.89 2.17 23.44
N SER A 316 -15.55 1.53 24.40
CA SER A 316 -16.68 0.65 24.14
C SER A 316 -17.87 1.41 23.58
N SER A 317 -18.64 0.74 22.72
CA SER A 317 -19.85 1.29 22.11
C SER A 317 -20.87 0.18 21.84
N GLU A 318 -22.10 0.55 21.48
CA GLU A 318 -23.14 -0.43 21.12
C GLU A 318 -22.74 -1.35 19.96
N LEU A 319 -21.94 -0.86 19.00
CA LEU A 319 -21.52 -1.64 17.82
C LEU A 319 -20.20 -2.37 18.02
N VAL A 320 -19.36 -1.85 18.91
CA VAL A 320 -18.05 -2.39 19.24
C VAL A 320 -18.03 -2.47 20.77
N PRO A 321 -18.58 -3.56 21.36
CA PRO A 321 -18.78 -3.69 22.80
C PRO A 321 -17.47 -3.56 23.59
N GLU A 322 -16.36 -3.97 22.98
CA GLU A 322 -15.02 -3.79 23.52
C GLU A 322 -14.24 -2.86 22.60
N GLY A 323 -14.07 -1.59 22.99
CA GLY A 323 -13.20 -0.66 22.27
C GLY A 323 -11.72 -1.06 22.32
N VAL A 324 -10.87 -0.37 21.56
CA VAL A 324 -9.43 -0.69 21.50
C VAL A 324 -8.79 -0.72 22.90
N LEU A 325 -9.13 0.20 23.79
CA LEU A 325 -8.55 0.24 25.14
C LEU A 325 -8.98 -0.96 26.00
N ALA A 326 -10.22 -1.42 25.86
CA ALA A 326 -10.71 -2.62 26.57
C ALA A 326 -9.97 -3.87 26.07
N ARG A 327 -9.79 -4.01 24.75
CA ARG A 327 -9.06 -5.12 24.13
C ARG A 327 -7.58 -5.12 24.51
N LEU A 328 -6.95 -3.95 24.64
CA LEU A 328 -5.59 -3.82 25.15
C LEU A 328 -5.44 -4.25 26.62
N LYS A 329 -6.45 -3.94 27.43
CA LYS A 329 -6.47 -4.37 28.83
C LYS A 329 -6.49 -5.89 28.97
N LEU A 330 -7.20 -6.59 28.08
CA LEU A 330 -7.20 -8.07 28.02
C LEU A 330 -5.79 -8.63 27.70
N ALA A 331 -4.99 -7.91 26.92
CA ALA A 331 -3.59 -8.28 26.65
C ALA A 331 -2.61 -7.90 27.77
N GLY A 332 -3.11 -7.41 28.91
CA GLY A 332 -2.31 -7.07 30.09
C GLY A 332 -1.72 -5.66 30.08
N PHE A 333 -2.16 -4.78 29.18
CA PHE A 333 -1.72 -3.38 29.18
C PHE A 333 -2.59 -2.52 30.10
N ASP A 334 -1.94 -1.61 30.83
CA ASP A 334 -2.64 -0.57 31.57
C ASP A 334 -3.21 0.48 30.61
N SER A 335 -4.54 0.56 30.53
CA SER A 335 -5.26 1.49 29.66
C SER A 335 -4.93 2.96 29.93
N GLU A 336 -4.57 3.34 31.16
CA GLU A 336 -4.23 4.72 31.50
C GLU A 336 -2.89 5.14 30.89
N GLY A 337 -1.92 4.22 30.83
CA GLY A 337 -0.62 4.43 30.19
C GLY A 337 -0.63 4.37 28.65
N VAL A 338 -1.74 3.99 28.03
CA VAL A 338 -1.86 3.90 26.56
C VAL A 338 -2.07 5.29 25.94
N THR A 339 -1.21 5.64 24.99
CA THR A 339 -1.28 6.89 24.22
C THR A 339 -1.64 6.63 22.75
N VAL A 340 -1.84 7.70 21.97
CA VAL A 340 -2.07 7.61 20.52
C VAL A 340 -0.75 7.86 19.79
N TRP A 341 -0.41 6.98 18.86
CA TRP A 341 0.76 7.17 18.02
C TRP A 341 0.52 8.35 17.07
N LYS A 342 1.39 9.37 17.12
CA LYS A 342 1.19 10.64 16.39
C LYS A 342 1.43 10.54 14.89
N TYR A 343 2.26 9.58 14.45
CA TYR A 343 2.74 9.49 13.08
C TYR A 343 1.63 9.49 12.00
N PRO A 344 0.53 8.72 12.13
CA PRO A 344 -0.55 8.77 11.15
C PRO A 344 -1.17 10.16 10.98
N GLU A 345 -1.39 10.89 12.07
CA GLU A 345 -1.94 12.25 12.01
C GLU A 345 -0.98 13.22 11.34
N GLU A 346 0.29 13.22 11.76
CA GLU A 346 1.34 14.07 11.20
C GLU A 346 1.50 13.84 9.69
N ARG A 347 1.46 12.57 9.24
CA ARG A 347 1.53 12.23 7.81
C ARG A 347 0.29 12.68 7.05
N LEU A 348 -0.91 12.52 7.61
CA LEU A 348 -2.15 12.94 6.94
C LEU A 348 -2.27 14.47 6.85
N GLU A 349 -1.92 15.19 7.92
CA GLU A 349 -1.92 16.65 7.94
C GLU A 349 -0.86 17.22 7.00
N GLY A 350 0.37 16.68 7.07
CA GLY A 350 1.43 17.05 6.14
C GLY A 350 1.06 16.77 4.68
N ASN A 351 0.40 15.64 4.40
CA ASN A 351 -0.04 15.30 3.04
C ASN A 351 -1.06 16.30 2.48
N ALA A 352 -2.00 16.73 3.32
CA ALA A 352 -3.02 17.71 2.96
C ALA A 352 -2.43 19.12 2.77
N ALA A 353 -1.34 19.42 3.47
CA ALA A 353 -0.72 20.74 3.55
C ALA A 353 0.63 20.83 2.82
N PHE A 354 0.84 20.06 1.74
CA PHE A 354 2.10 20.15 0.99
C PHE A 354 2.43 21.60 0.60
N ASP A 355 3.65 22.02 0.94
CA ASP A 355 4.23 23.27 0.44
C ASP A 355 4.65 23.15 -1.04
N ASN A 356 5.12 24.25 -1.64
CA ASN A 356 5.51 24.28 -3.05
C ASN A 356 6.69 23.35 -3.37
N GLN A 357 7.67 23.25 -2.48
CA GLN A 357 8.84 22.39 -2.64
C GLN A 357 8.42 20.92 -2.55
N GLN A 358 7.61 20.56 -1.55
CA GLN A 358 7.04 19.23 -1.38
C GLN A 358 6.18 18.82 -2.57
N ARG A 359 5.38 19.73 -3.15
CA ARG A 359 4.63 19.46 -4.40
C ARG A 359 5.55 19.19 -5.59
N GLN A 360 6.66 19.91 -5.69
CA GLN A 360 7.65 19.65 -6.74
C GLN A 360 8.33 18.29 -6.55
N VAL A 361 8.76 17.97 -5.32
CA VAL A 361 9.33 16.67 -4.98
C VAL A 361 8.32 15.56 -5.26
N PHE A 362 7.05 15.72 -4.85
CA PHE A 362 6.00 14.74 -5.14
C PHE A 362 5.81 14.53 -6.64
N ARG A 363 5.73 15.60 -7.44
CA ARG A 363 5.63 15.50 -8.90
C ARG A 363 6.81 14.75 -9.52
N LEU A 364 8.03 14.99 -9.03
CA LEU A 364 9.21 14.26 -9.48
C LEU A 364 9.15 12.79 -9.10
N ARG A 365 8.77 12.46 -7.85
CA ARG A 365 8.65 11.07 -7.39
C ARG A 365 7.54 10.29 -8.10
N THR A 366 6.49 10.97 -8.57
CA THR A 366 5.38 10.32 -9.26
C THR A 366 5.46 10.40 -10.79
N ARG A 367 6.50 11.01 -11.38
CA ARG A 367 6.55 11.27 -12.83
C ARG A 367 6.51 9.99 -13.67
N ALA A 368 7.10 8.91 -13.18
CA ALA A 368 7.04 7.60 -13.83
C ALA A 368 5.59 7.11 -14.05
N PHE A 369 4.64 7.56 -13.22
CA PHE A 369 3.23 7.22 -13.38
C PHE A 369 2.54 7.88 -14.55
N ASP A 370 3.15 8.91 -15.17
CA ASP A 370 2.64 9.55 -16.38
C ASP A 370 2.87 8.67 -17.62
N ALA A 371 3.75 7.66 -17.52
CA ALA A 371 4.10 6.80 -18.63
C ALA A 371 2.91 5.93 -19.12
N PRO A 372 2.76 5.74 -20.44
CA PRO A 372 3.57 6.35 -21.49
C PRO A 372 3.08 7.77 -21.85
N VAL A 373 4.03 8.61 -22.26
CA VAL A 373 3.77 9.81 -23.07
C VAL A 373 4.09 9.44 -24.52
N PRO A 374 3.08 9.20 -25.39
CA PRO A 374 3.28 8.66 -26.73
C PRO A 374 3.77 9.73 -27.71
N ILE A 375 4.39 9.33 -28.81
CA ILE A 375 4.62 10.24 -29.94
C ILE A 375 3.30 10.34 -30.70
N ALA A 376 2.72 11.54 -30.79
CA ALA A 376 1.48 11.78 -31.50
C ALA A 376 1.72 11.97 -33.00
N GLN A 377 2.79 12.67 -33.37
CA GLN A 377 3.13 12.94 -34.78
C GLN A 377 4.64 12.99 -34.98
N ILE A 378 5.08 12.58 -36.17
CA ILE A 378 6.44 12.75 -36.68
C ILE A 378 6.32 13.66 -37.91
N LEU A 379 6.83 14.89 -37.79
CA LEU A 379 6.80 15.89 -38.84
C LEU A 379 8.16 15.88 -39.54
N GLN A 380 8.15 15.74 -40.86
CA GLN A 380 9.36 15.84 -41.68
C GLN A 380 9.24 17.10 -42.53
N ASP A 381 10.18 18.04 -42.36
CA ASP A 381 10.25 19.21 -43.23
C ASP A 381 10.79 18.80 -44.61
N GLY A 382 9.96 19.00 -45.64
CA GLY A 382 10.28 18.67 -47.03
C GLY A 382 11.43 19.49 -47.62
N GLN A 383 11.76 20.65 -47.05
CA GLN A 383 12.85 21.50 -47.55
C GLN A 383 14.18 21.27 -46.82
N ASN A 384 14.16 21.10 -45.50
CA ASN A 384 15.38 20.96 -44.67
C ASN A 384 15.68 19.54 -44.17
N ARG A 385 14.85 18.53 -44.49
CA ARG A 385 14.95 17.16 -43.94
C ARG A 385 14.97 17.10 -42.41
N GLU A 386 14.55 18.17 -41.73
CA GLU A 386 14.49 18.23 -40.27
C GLU A 386 13.30 17.39 -39.78
N VAL A 387 13.55 16.49 -38.82
CA VAL A 387 12.52 15.66 -38.21
C VAL A 387 12.16 16.26 -36.85
N ARG A 388 10.89 16.60 -36.68
CA ARG A 388 10.33 17.06 -35.41
C ARG A 388 9.29 16.08 -34.90
N ILE A 389 9.23 15.92 -33.59
CA ILE A 389 8.25 15.05 -32.94
C ILE A 389 7.29 15.87 -32.09
N VAL A 390 6.02 15.52 -32.14
CA VAL A 390 4.98 16.08 -31.28
C VAL A 390 4.55 15.02 -30.29
N MET A 391 4.62 15.33 -29.00
CA MET A 391 4.21 14.42 -27.93
C MET A 391 2.70 14.48 -27.73
N GLY A 392 2.08 13.33 -27.49
CA GLY A 392 0.70 13.23 -27.04
C GLY A 392 0.57 13.39 -25.52
N PRO A 393 -0.67 13.36 -24.98
CA PRO A 393 -0.90 13.42 -23.55
C PRO A 393 -0.42 12.14 -22.84
N ALA A 394 -0.04 12.27 -21.57
CA ALA A 394 0.24 11.15 -20.69
C ALA A 394 -0.96 10.19 -20.61
N GLN A 395 -0.70 8.88 -20.70
CA GLN A 395 -1.74 7.84 -20.69
C GLN A 395 -1.88 7.13 -19.34
N PHE A 396 -0.98 7.40 -18.38
CA PHE A 396 -1.01 6.86 -17.02
C PHE A 396 -1.07 5.32 -16.90
N ARG A 397 -0.64 4.60 -17.94
CA ARG A 397 -0.70 3.14 -17.96
C ARG A 397 0.11 2.55 -16.81
N HIS A 398 1.26 3.13 -16.49
CA HIS A 398 2.07 2.68 -15.35
C HIS A 398 1.31 2.80 -14.03
N ARG A 399 0.65 3.93 -13.77
CA ARG A 399 -0.21 4.14 -12.59
C ARG A 399 -1.31 3.08 -12.50
N LEU A 400 -2.03 2.87 -13.60
CA LEU A 400 -3.14 1.92 -13.66
C LEU A 400 -2.65 0.49 -13.44
N THR A 401 -1.50 0.12 -14.01
CA THR A 401 -0.87 -1.18 -13.80
C THR A 401 -0.46 -1.39 -12.34
N ARG A 402 0.16 -0.38 -11.71
CA ARG A 402 0.53 -0.46 -10.29
C ARG A 402 -0.68 -0.64 -9.39
N ASN A 403 -1.77 0.07 -9.66
CA ASN A 403 -3.01 -0.09 -8.91
C ASN A 403 -3.62 -1.49 -9.09
N ARG A 404 -3.70 -1.99 -10.34
CA ARG A 404 -4.16 -3.36 -10.62
C ARG A 404 -3.35 -4.43 -9.91
N GLN A 405 -2.02 -4.27 -9.86
CA GLN A 405 -1.15 -5.17 -9.10
C GLN A 405 -1.53 -5.18 -7.63
N LEU A 406 -1.61 -4.00 -7.00
CA LEU A 406 -1.98 -3.87 -5.59
C LEU A 406 -3.35 -4.48 -5.29
N MET A 407 -4.24 -4.48 -6.28
CA MET A 407 -5.59 -5.02 -6.22
C MET A 407 -5.70 -6.50 -6.65
N GLY A 408 -4.56 -7.19 -6.84
CA GLY A 408 -4.47 -8.64 -7.04
C GLY A 408 -4.54 -9.10 -8.49
N ASP A 409 -4.67 -8.21 -9.48
CA ASP A 409 -4.66 -8.58 -10.91
C ASP A 409 -3.23 -8.73 -11.43
N LEU A 410 -2.52 -9.74 -10.89
CA LEU A 410 -1.09 -9.92 -11.08
C LEU A 410 -0.73 -10.30 -12.53
N LYS A 411 -1.53 -11.16 -13.17
CA LYS A 411 -1.26 -11.65 -14.52
C LYS A 411 -1.34 -10.52 -15.55
N SER A 412 -2.42 -9.74 -15.52
CA SER A 412 -2.57 -8.60 -16.43
C SER A 412 -1.55 -7.52 -16.12
N SER A 413 -1.16 -7.37 -14.85
CA SER A 413 -0.11 -6.42 -14.45
C SER A 413 1.24 -6.79 -15.03
N VAL A 414 1.65 -8.06 -15.01
CA VAL A 414 2.89 -8.53 -15.66
C VAL A 414 2.89 -8.18 -17.15
N THR A 415 1.81 -8.49 -17.87
CA THR A 415 1.69 -8.16 -19.30
C THR A 415 1.80 -6.65 -19.55
N ALA A 416 1.16 -5.83 -18.72
CA ALA A 416 1.21 -4.39 -18.88
C ALA A 416 2.59 -3.81 -18.55
N TYR A 417 3.26 -4.29 -17.50
CA TYR A 417 4.63 -3.91 -17.16
C TYR A 417 5.64 -4.29 -18.24
N LEU A 418 5.48 -5.45 -18.88
CA LEU A 418 6.30 -5.82 -20.04
C LEU A 418 6.16 -4.79 -21.17
N GLY A 419 4.95 -4.32 -21.45
CA GLY A 419 4.72 -3.23 -22.41
C GLY A 419 5.43 -1.94 -22.00
N ILE A 420 5.33 -1.53 -20.73
CA ILE A 420 6.01 -0.33 -20.21
C ILE A 420 7.53 -0.44 -20.37
N ARG A 421 8.11 -1.62 -20.11
CA ARG A 421 9.55 -1.87 -20.29
C ARG A 421 10.01 -1.74 -21.74
N LEU A 422 9.18 -2.13 -22.69
CA LEU A 422 9.50 -2.01 -24.12
C LEU A 422 9.59 -0.54 -24.57
N TRP A 423 8.94 0.37 -23.85
CA TRP A 423 8.93 1.80 -24.17
C TRP A 423 10.04 2.60 -23.48
N ARG A 424 10.97 1.94 -22.80
CA ARG A 424 12.08 2.59 -22.08
C ARG A 424 12.79 3.65 -22.93
N ASP A 425 13.15 3.28 -24.16
CA ASP A 425 13.98 4.08 -25.05
C ASP A 425 13.17 4.87 -26.07
N VAL A 426 12.08 4.29 -26.57
CA VAL A 426 11.20 4.90 -27.56
C VAL A 426 9.73 4.69 -27.13
N PRO A 427 8.97 5.77 -26.92
CA PRO A 427 7.56 5.71 -26.57
C PRO A 427 6.70 5.02 -27.65
N PRO A 428 5.43 4.71 -27.35
CA PRO A 428 4.47 4.28 -28.36
C PRO A 428 4.43 5.24 -29.55
N LEU A 429 4.52 4.67 -30.76
CA LEU A 429 4.43 5.39 -32.02
C LEU A 429 2.97 5.47 -32.50
N PRO A 430 2.64 6.43 -33.38
CA PRO A 430 1.33 6.46 -34.03
C PRO A 430 1.04 5.15 -34.79
N GLU A 431 -0.23 4.72 -34.81
CA GLU A 431 -0.63 3.43 -35.42
C GLU A 431 -0.21 3.29 -36.89
N LYS A 432 -0.18 4.39 -37.64
CA LYS A 432 0.17 4.43 -39.07
C LYS A 432 1.67 4.65 -39.33
N THR A 433 2.52 4.45 -38.34
CA THR A 433 3.96 4.66 -38.49
C THR A 433 4.56 3.50 -39.29
N PRO A 434 5.25 3.75 -40.42
CA PRO A 434 5.92 2.71 -41.17
C PRO A 434 7.04 2.06 -40.35
N PHE A 435 7.52 0.90 -40.79
CA PHE A 435 8.62 0.20 -40.13
C PHE A 435 9.83 1.13 -39.96
N ILE A 436 10.33 1.21 -38.72
CA ILE A 436 11.48 2.02 -38.35
C ILE A 436 12.71 1.12 -38.15
N SER A 437 13.79 1.39 -38.87
CA SER A 437 15.08 0.69 -38.71
C SER A 437 15.76 1.02 -37.38
N ARG A 438 16.69 0.16 -36.92
CA ARG A 438 17.45 0.40 -35.67
C ARG A 438 18.17 1.75 -35.65
N GLY A 439 18.69 2.22 -36.78
CA GLY A 439 19.34 3.53 -36.88
C GLY A 439 18.36 4.68 -36.65
N GLN A 440 17.15 4.57 -37.20
CA GLN A 440 16.09 5.57 -37.00
C GLN A 440 15.55 5.56 -35.56
N TYR A 441 15.54 4.41 -34.87
CA TYR A 441 15.23 4.35 -33.43
C TYR A 441 16.22 5.18 -32.59
N ALA A 442 17.51 5.10 -32.91
CA ALA A 442 18.53 5.89 -32.21
C ALA A 442 18.33 7.40 -32.41
N VAL A 443 17.98 7.81 -33.64
CA VAL A 443 17.65 9.22 -33.95
C VAL A 443 16.39 9.68 -33.24
N LEU A 444 15.33 8.86 -33.21
CA LEU A 444 14.12 9.21 -32.46
C LEU A 444 14.42 9.42 -30.98
N LYS A 445 15.24 8.55 -30.38
CA LYS A 445 15.65 8.68 -28.98
C LYS A 445 16.38 9.99 -28.69
N THR A 446 17.21 10.49 -29.62
CA THR A 446 17.91 11.78 -29.44
C THR A 446 16.99 12.99 -29.59
N LEU A 447 15.86 12.85 -30.31
CA LEU A 447 14.87 13.91 -30.48
C LEU A 447 13.87 14.01 -29.32
N LEU A 448 13.80 13.00 -28.44
CA LEU A 448 12.88 13.00 -27.30
C LEU A 448 13.23 14.11 -26.29
N PRO A 449 12.23 14.88 -25.82
CA PRO A 449 12.43 15.80 -24.71
C PRO A 449 13.00 15.07 -23.50
N THR A 450 13.99 15.68 -22.82
CA THR A 450 14.67 15.09 -21.65
C THR A 450 13.69 14.62 -20.58
N GLN A 451 12.64 15.39 -20.31
CA GLN A 451 11.61 15.01 -19.33
C GLN A 451 10.86 13.74 -19.72
N VAL A 452 10.53 13.57 -21.00
CA VAL A 452 9.86 12.36 -21.52
C VAL A 452 10.77 11.16 -21.38
N ARG A 453 12.06 11.31 -21.70
CA ARG A 453 13.04 10.25 -21.53
C ARG A 453 13.10 9.76 -20.08
N PHE A 454 13.19 10.69 -19.11
CA PHE A 454 13.19 10.30 -17.70
C PHE A 454 11.92 9.58 -17.27
N ILE A 455 10.74 10.03 -17.71
CA ILE A 455 9.46 9.36 -17.41
C ILE A 455 9.48 7.89 -17.86
N HIS A 456 9.93 7.62 -19.09
CA HIS A 456 9.95 6.24 -19.62
C HIS A 456 11.11 5.41 -19.07
N GLU A 457 12.28 6.00 -18.82
CA GLU A 457 13.42 5.33 -18.22
C GLU A 457 13.08 4.84 -16.80
N GLU A 458 12.46 5.69 -15.97
CA GLU A 458 12.02 5.33 -14.61
C GLU A 458 10.86 4.35 -14.62
N ALA A 459 9.83 4.58 -15.44
CA ALA A 459 8.70 3.66 -15.52
C ALA A 459 9.13 2.25 -15.96
N ALA A 460 10.11 2.14 -16.86
CA ALA A 460 10.69 0.87 -17.26
C ALA A 460 11.54 0.23 -16.15
N ASP A 461 12.19 1.05 -15.30
CA ASP A 461 12.91 0.54 -14.15
C ASP A 461 11.94 -0.04 -13.10
N ASP A 462 10.94 0.73 -12.69
CA ASP A 462 9.87 0.32 -11.79
C ASP A 462 9.17 -0.95 -12.29
N ALA A 463 8.75 -0.95 -13.55
CA ALA A 463 8.09 -2.09 -14.18
C ALA A 463 8.95 -3.35 -14.15
N SER A 464 10.28 -3.22 -14.28
CA SER A 464 11.20 -4.37 -14.21
C SER A 464 11.24 -4.99 -12.81
N PHE A 465 11.25 -4.16 -11.76
CA PHE A 465 11.18 -4.65 -10.39
C PHE A 465 9.81 -5.26 -10.07
N TRP A 466 8.72 -4.56 -10.41
CA TRP A 466 7.37 -4.98 -10.08
C TRP A 466 6.92 -6.26 -10.80
N ILE A 467 7.48 -6.58 -11.98
CA ILE A 467 7.29 -7.91 -12.61
C ILE A 467 7.75 -9.04 -11.68
N GLY A 468 8.93 -8.90 -11.07
CA GLY A 468 9.46 -9.92 -10.16
C GLY A 468 8.58 -10.08 -8.91
N VAL A 469 8.04 -8.98 -8.39
CA VAL A 469 7.08 -9.01 -7.27
C VAL A 469 5.78 -9.71 -7.68
N CYS A 470 5.21 -9.36 -8.84
CA CYS A 470 3.99 -10.01 -9.35
C CYS A 470 4.18 -11.51 -9.58
N GLN A 471 5.34 -11.94 -10.09
CA GLN A 471 5.66 -13.35 -10.29
C GLN A 471 5.75 -14.09 -8.94
N TYR A 472 6.37 -13.48 -7.94
CA TYR A 472 6.46 -14.06 -6.61
C TYR A 472 5.06 -14.23 -6.00
N GLU A 473 4.20 -13.21 -6.10
CA GLU A 473 2.84 -13.29 -5.56
C GLU A 473 1.93 -14.26 -6.33
N GLN A 474 2.25 -14.59 -7.58
CA GLN A 474 1.63 -15.69 -8.33
C GLN A 474 2.18 -17.08 -7.95
N GLY A 475 3.09 -17.18 -6.97
CA GLY A 475 3.76 -18.43 -6.61
C GLY A 475 4.84 -18.88 -7.59
N GLN A 476 5.20 -18.06 -8.58
CA GLN A 476 6.24 -18.37 -9.57
C GLN A 476 7.63 -17.99 -9.04
N VAL A 477 8.03 -18.63 -7.93
CA VAL A 477 9.23 -18.26 -7.16
C VAL A 477 10.51 -18.29 -8.00
N ALA A 478 10.69 -19.29 -8.88
CA ALA A 478 11.85 -19.39 -9.76
C ALA A 478 11.92 -18.24 -10.80
N SER A 479 10.77 -17.90 -11.41
CA SER A 479 10.68 -16.77 -12.34
C SER A 479 10.98 -15.45 -11.63
N ALA A 480 10.46 -15.28 -10.41
CA ALA A 480 10.71 -14.10 -9.59
C ALA A 480 12.19 -13.94 -9.25
N ALA A 481 12.87 -15.02 -8.84
CA ALA A 481 14.32 -14.99 -8.58
C ALA A 481 15.10 -14.54 -9.82
N LYS A 482 14.78 -15.10 -11.00
CA LYS A 482 15.41 -14.71 -12.27
C LYS A 482 15.16 -13.24 -12.61
N SER A 483 13.93 -12.76 -12.45
CA SER A 483 13.58 -11.35 -12.70
C SER A 483 14.35 -10.40 -11.78
N MET A 484 14.49 -10.73 -10.50
CA MET A 484 15.25 -9.92 -9.53
C MET A 484 16.75 -9.90 -9.86
N ARG A 485 17.31 -11.05 -10.24
CA ARG A 485 18.69 -11.16 -10.71
C ARG A 485 18.93 -10.30 -11.95
N SER A 486 18.08 -10.48 -12.97
CA SER A 486 18.15 -9.68 -14.19
C SER A 486 17.98 -8.19 -13.92
N TYR A 487 17.12 -7.79 -12.98
CA TYR A 487 16.98 -6.39 -12.58
C TYR A 487 18.32 -5.82 -12.08
N ARG A 488 18.99 -6.55 -11.18
CA ARG A 488 20.27 -6.16 -10.56
C ARG A 488 21.47 -6.15 -11.52
N GLU A 489 21.53 -7.10 -12.45
CA GLU A 489 22.66 -7.28 -13.38
C GLU A 489 22.64 -6.27 -14.53
N ARG A 490 21.55 -5.52 -14.72
CA ARG A 490 21.50 -4.45 -15.72
C ARG A 490 22.50 -3.35 -15.40
N SER A 491 22.91 -2.60 -16.41
CA SER A 491 23.72 -1.39 -16.23
C SER A 491 22.85 -0.18 -15.87
N GLY A 492 23.44 0.77 -15.14
CA GLY A 492 22.81 2.04 -14.77
C GLY A 492 22.41 2.13 -13.28
N PRO A 493 21.86 3.29 -12.86
CA PRO A 493 21.28 3.45 -11.54
C PRO A 493 20.02 2.58 -11.41
N HIS A 494 19.87 1.90 -10.28
CA HIS A 494 18.77 0.99 -9.98
C HIS A 494 18.14 1.38 -8.66
N GLU A 495 16.95 1.99 -8.70
CA GLU A 495 16.30 2.49 -7.49
C GLU A 495 15.96 1.36 -6.51
N TRP A 496 15.73 0.15 -7.04
CA TRP A 496 15.27 -1.03 -6.32
C TRP A 496 16.37 -2.06 -6.06
N ALA A 497 17.65 -1.78 -6.32
CA ALA A 497 18.72 -2.79 -6.26
C ALA A 497 18.80 -3.54 -4.90
N GLY A 498 18.73 -2.81 -3.78
CA GLY A 498 18.72 -3.40 -2.45
C GLY A 498 17.47 -4.25 -2.20
N ALA A 499 16.30 -3.78 -2.64
CA ALA A 499 15.04 -4.54 -2.55
C ALA A 499 15.04 -5.80 -3.42
N ALA A 500 15.61 -5.72 -4.62
CA ALA A 500 15.77 -6.85 -5.54
C ALA A 500 16.73 -7.89 -4.98
N ARG A 501 17.87 -7.49 -4.38
CA ARG A 501 18.79 -8.40 -3.67
C ARG A 501 18.09 -9.16 -2.55
N TRP A 502 17.36 -8.41 -1.72
CA TRP A 502 16.60 -8.98 -0.61
C TRP A 502 15.52 -9.96 -1.09
N ARG A 503 14.80 -9.62 -2.16
CA ARG A 503 13.75 -10.49 -2.70
C ARG A 503 14.35 -11.73 -3.36
N GLU A 504 15.40 -11.58 -4.15
CA GLU A 504 16.10 -12.70 -4.80
C GLU A 504 16.58 -13.71 -3.77
N SER A 505 17.21 -13.27 -2.67
CA SER A 505 17.70 -14.17 -1.64
C SER A 505 16.57 -14.95 -0.96
N GLN A 506 15.44 -14.30 -0.70
CA GLN A 506 14.25 -14.97 -0.17
C GLN A 506 13.68 -16.01 -1.15
N CYS A 507 13.59 -15.68 -2.44
CA CYS A 507 13.17 -16.64 -3.47
C CYS A 507 14.12 -17.86 -3.54
N LEU A 508 15.43 -17.63 -3.52
CA LEU A 508 16.44 -18.70 -3.54
C LEU A 508 16.31 -19.59 -2.30
N ALA A 509 16.09 -19.00 -1.12
CA ALA A 509 15.90 -19.74 0.11
C ALA A 509 14.62 -20.61 0.06
N GLU A 510 13.51 -20.07 -0.44
CA GLU A 510 12.27 -20.82 -0.65
C GLU A 510 12.40 -21.97 -1.66
N LEU A 511 13.27 -21.82 -2.67
CA LEU A 511 13.62 -22.87 -3.63
C LEU A 511 14.61 -23.91 -3.05
N GLY A 512 15.01 -23.78 -1.79
CA GLY A 512 15.98 -24.66 -1.13
C GLY A 512 17.44 -24.42 -1.52
N GLN A 513 17.72 -23.40 -2.35
CA GLN A 513 19.06 -22.97 -2.79
C GLN A 513 19.71 -22.08 -1.72
N LEU A 514 19.83 -22.61 -0.50
CA LEU A 514 20.32 -21.88 0.67
C LEU A 514 21.75 -21.36 0.50
N ASP A 515 22.64 -22.10 -0.16
CA ASP A 515 24.03 -21.67 -0.38
C ASP A 515 24.10 -20.41 -1.25
N GLU A 516 23.32 -20.36 -2.34
CA GLU A 516 23.20 -19.17 -3.19
C GLU A 516 22.56 -18.00 -2.42
N ALA A 517 21.50 -18.26 -1.66
CA ALA A 517 20.82 -17.25 -0.86
C ALA A 517 21.74 -16.60 0.19
N VAL A 518 22.54 -17.43 0.89
CA VAL A 518 23.55 -17.00 1.87
C VAL A 518 24.66 -16.20 1.19
N SER A 519 25.20 -16.70 0.08
CA SER A 519 26.23 -15.99 -0.71
C SER A 519 25.74 -14.61 -1.15
N LEU A 520 24.47 -14.52 -1.57
CA LEU A 520 23.87 -13.27 -2.02
C LEU A 520 23.68 -12.26 -0.88
N LEU A 521 23.22 -12.71 0.30
CA LEU A 521 23.03 -11.83 1.46
C LEU A 521 24.34 -11.31 2.03
N LYS A 522 25.44 -12.07 1.97
CA LYS A 522 26.78 -11.61 2.37
C LYS A 522 27.26 -10.38 1.59
N GLN A 523 26.71 -10.14 0.39
CA GLN A 523 27.02 -8.96 -0.42
C GLN A 523 26.28 -7.70 0.04
N THR A 524 25.39 -7.80 1.03
CA THR A 524 24.70 -6.64 1.61
C THR A 524 25.71 -5.84 2.42
N ARG A 525 25.88 -4.56 2.07
CA ARG A 525 26.83 -3.68 2.74
C ARG A 525 26.25 -3.13 4.06
N PRO A 526 27.07 -2.81 5.07
CA PRO A 526 26.60 -2.26 6.34
C PRO A 526 25.79 -0.95 6.25
N ASP A 527 26.02 -0.15 5.21
CA ASP A 527 25.28 1.09 4.93
C ASP A 527 23.91 0.87 4.26
N ASP A 528 23.61 -0.35 3.78
CA ASP A 528 22.28 -0.69 3.27
C ASP A 528 21.30 -0.83 4.44
N LEU A 529 20.16 -0.15 4.37
CA LEU A 529 19.10 -0.20 5.39
C LEU A 529 18.60 -1.63 5.69
N ARG A 530 18.77 -2.55 4.74
CA ARG A 530 18.37 -3.97 4.89
C ARG A 530 19.43 -4.82 5.56
N TRP A 531 20.63 -4.29 5.81
CA TRP A 531 21.76 -5.05 6.32
C TRP A 531 21.44 -5.78 7.61
N ALA A 532 20.83 -5.10 8.59
CA ALA A 532 20.46 -5.73 9.85
C ALA A 532 19.50 -6.92 9.65
N GLY A 533 18.46 -6.75 8.81
CA GLY A 533 17.56 -7.84 8.43
C GLY A 533 18.30 -8.97 7.70
N SER A 534 19.28 -8.63 6.86
CA SER A 534 20.08 -9.62 6.13
C SER A 534 20.93 -10.46 7.06
N GLN A 535 21.50 -9.86 8.12
CA GLN A 535 22.26 -10.61 9.12
C GLN A 535 21.38 -11.60 9.89
N VAL A 536 20.13 -11.25 10.19
CA VAL A 536 19.16 -12.16 10.84
C VAL A 536 18.90 -13.38 9.95
N LEU A 537 18.59 -13.17 8.67
CA LEU A 537 18.34 -14.28 7.73
C LEU A 537 19.60 -15.10 7.46
N LEU A 538 20.76 -14.45 7.33
CA LEU A 538 22.05 -15.12 7.13
C LEU A 538 22.31 -16.14 8.24
N ARG A 539 22.20 -15.72 9.51
CA ARG A 539 22.38 -16.61 10.66
C ARG A 539 21.36 -17.73 10.69
N ARG A 540 20.09 -17.43 10.37
CA ARG A 540 19.02 -18.45 10.30
C ARG A 540 19.36 -19.51 9.25
N TRP A 541 19.69 -19.10 8.04
CA TRP A 541 19.94 -20.01 6.92
C TRP A 541 21.25 -20.79 7.05
N GLN A 542 22.28 -20.21 7.65
CA GLN A 542 23.51 -20.92 8.00
C GLN A 542 23.26 -22.06 8.99
N ARG A 543 22.39 -21.86 10.00
CA ARG A 543 21.99 -22.94 10.91
C ARG A 543 21.22 -24.04 10.19
N LEU A 544 20.32 -23.69 9.28
CA LEU A 544 19.61 -24.67 8.45
C LEU A 544 20.56 -25.47 7.56
N LEU A 545 21.57 -24.82 6.96
CA LEU A 545 22.61 -25.50 6.20
C LEU A 545 23.43 -26.45 7.07
N ALA A 546 23.85 -26.02 8.26
CA ALA A 546 24.62 -26.84 9.19
C ALA A 546 23.82 -28.05 9.72
N ALA A 547 22.49 -27.93 9.79
CA ALA A 547 21.59 -29.01 10.20
C ALA A 547 21.27 -30.00 9.06
N ARG A 548 21.67 -29.73 7.80
CA ARG A 548 21.45 -30.67 6.70
C ARG A 548 22.38 -31.89 6.87
N PRO A 549 21.85 -33.13 6.81
CA PRO A 549 22.70 -34.31 6.83
C PRO A 549 23.66 -34.31 5.63
N ALA A 550 24.92 -34.63 5.86
CA ALA A 550 26.03 -34.53 4.91
C ALA A 550 25.92 -35.40 3.64
N GLY A 551 24.80 -36.11 3.42
CA GLY A 551 24.57 -37.02 2.28
C GLY A 551 23.28 -36.79 1.50
N GLY A 552 22.52 -35.71 1.75
CA GLY A 552 21.20 -35.48 1.13
C GLY A 552 21.22 -34.83 -0.26
N GLY A 553 22.27 -35.02 -1.06
CA GLY A 553 22.39 -34.45 -2.40
C GLY A 553 21.75 -35.32 -3.47
N ASP A 554 20.41 -35.48 -3.48
CA ASP A 554 19.67 -35.86 -4.70
C ASP A 554 18.12 -35.83 -4.60
N ALA A 555 17.53 -34.87 -3.88
CA ALA A 555 16.06 -34.67 -3.88
C ALA A 555 15.54 -33.86 -5.08
N LYS A 556 16.22 -33.88 -6.24
CA LYS A 556 15.76 -33.20 -7.49
C LYS A 556 14.89 -34.07 -8.41
N LYS A 557 14.47 -35.26 -7.99
CA LYS A 557 13.59 -36.15 -8.78
C LYS A 557 12.33 -36.57 -8.00
N ALA A 558 11.49 -35.64 -7.58
CA ALA A 558 10.10 -35.99 -7.22
C ALA A 558 9.19 -34.75 -7.17
N THR A 559 8.87 -34.18 -8.33
CA THR A 559 7.51 -33.72 -8.67
C THR A 559 7.51 -33.27 -10.14
N ARG A 560 6.88 -34.10 -10.96
CA ARG A 560 6.38 -33.77 -12.30
C ARG A 560 5.03 -33.09 -12.17
#